data_AF-A0A4Y2SL03-F1
#
_entry.id   AF-A0A4Y2SL03-F1
#
_cell.length_a   1.000
_cell.length_b   1.000
_cell.length_c   1.000
_cell.angle_alpha   90.00
_cell.angle_beta   90.00
_cell.angle_gamma   90.00
#
_symmetry.space_group_name_H-M   'P 1'
#
loop_
_entity.id
_entity.type
_entity.pdbx_description
1 polymer ?
#
loop_
_entity_poly.entity_id
_entity_poly.type
_entity_poly.pdbx_seq_one_letter_code
_entity_poly.pdbx_strand_id
1 'polypeptide(L)'
;METFQNQVIGYGGFVERPPRSPDSTPLDFFLWGHIKGQIYATPPPTLQDLRRRITDACASVTSAMLHNVQREIQSRVQMCIVANGEHFEQYK
;
A
#
# COMPACT_ATOMS: atom_id res chain seq x y z
N MET A 1 8.81 16.76 -1.91
CA MET A 1 8.31 16.08 -0.71
C MET A 1 7.09 16.84 -0.26
N GLU A 2 5.90 16.37 -0.63
CA GLU A 2 4.66 17.01 -0.20
C GLU A 2 4.26 16.43 1.16
N THR A 3 4.41 17.26 2.20
CA THR A 3 4.02 16.97 3.57
C THR A 3 2.52 17.20 3.73
N PHE A 4 1.74 16.15 3.96
CA PHE A 4 0.39 16.31 4.46
C PHE A 4 0.47 16.63 5.95
N GLN A 5 0.14 17.88 6.32
CA GLN A 5 0.02 18.33 7.72
C GLN A 5 1.23 18.03 8.63
N ASN A 6 2.46 18.06 8.08
CA ASN A 6 3.69 17.90 8.85
C ASN A 6 3.83 16.54 9.59
N GLN A 7 3.09 15.50 9.17
CA GLN A 7 3.12 14.17 9.79
C GLN A 7 3.59 13.08 8.81
N VAL A 8 4.58 12.31 9.22
CA VAL A 8 5.09 11.15 8.48
C VAL A 8 4.25 9.94 8.86
N ILE A 9 3.57 9.31 7.91
CA ILE A 9 2.83 8.05 8.13
C ILE A 9 3.83 6.90 7.97
N GLY A 10 4.38 6.43 9.09
CA GLY A 10 5.30 5.29 9.16
C GLY A 10 5.30 4.66 10.55
N TYR A 11 5.94 3.49 10.71
CA TYR A 11 6.02 2.70 11.96
C TYR A 11 6.78 3.40 13.13
N GLY A 12 6.87 4.73 13.12
CA GLY A 12 7.44 5.59 14.15
C GLY A 12 7.05 7.07 14.00
N GLY A 13 6.00 7.38 13.22
CA GLY A 13 5.43 8.72 13.14
C GLY A 13 4.25 8.87 14.10
N PHE A 14 4.04 10.10 14.60
CA PHE A 14 3.02 10.51 15.59
C PHE A 14 1.55 10.36 15.12
N VAL A 15 1.20 9.25 14.47
CA VAL A 15 -0.17 8.85 14.20
C VAL A 15 -0.36 7.45 14.75
N GLU A 16 -0.93 7.37 15.96
CA GLU A 16 -1.42 6.11 16.49
C GLU A 16 -2.43 5.54 15.50
N ARG A 17 -2.09 4.42 14.87
CA ARG A 17 -3.03 3.70 14.02
C ARG A 17 -4.04 2.98 14.92
N PRO A 18 -5.34 3.00 14.59
CA PRO A 18 -6.30 2.17 15.28
C PRO A 18 -5.88 0.69 15.21
N PRO A 19 -6.09 -0.10 16.27
CA PRO A 19 -5.83 -1.53 16.22
C PRO A 19 -6.70 -2.18 15.13
N ARG A 20 -6.08 -3.03 14.30
CA ARG A 20 -6.71 -3.77 13.18
C ARG A 20 -7.18 -2.95 11.97
N SER A 21 -6.40 -1.97 11.52
CA SER A 21 -6.61 -1.31 10.21
C SER A 21 -5.60 -1.78 9.13
N PRO A 22 -5.68 -3.04 8.63
CA PRO A 22 -4.86 -3.49 7.50
C PRO A 22 -5.11 -2.66 6.23
N ASP A 23 -6.27 -1.99 6.15
CA ASP A 23 -6.63 -1.07 5.08
C ASP A 23 -5.89 0.27 5.08
N SER A 24 -5.10 0.58 6.11
CA SER A 24 -4.46 1.89 6.24
C SER A 24 -3.01 1.92 5.80
N THR A 25 -2.38 0.78 5.46
CA THR A 25 -1.00 0.81 4.96
C THR A 25 -0.95 0.66 3.44
N PRO A 26 -0.24 1.56 2.74
CA PRO A 26 0.08 1.43 1.32
C PRO A 26 0.76 0.11 0.95
N LEU A 27 1.46 -0.48 1.92
CA LEU A 27 2.14 -1.76 1.73
C LEU A 27 1.12 -2.89 1.58
N ASP A 28 0.08 -2.90 2.42
CA ASP A 28 -0.92 -3.97 2.47
C ASP A 28 -1.93 -3.86 1.32
N PHE A 29 -2.51 -2.67 1.08
CA PHE A 29 -3.57 -2.52 0.06
C PHE A 29 -3.05 -2.38 -1.38
N PHE A 30 -1.79 -1.95 -1.57
CA PHE A 30 -1.23 -1.72 -2.90
C PHE A 30 0.00 -2.58 -3.16
N LEU A 31 1.10 -2.36 -2.42
CA LEU A 31 2.39 -2.91 -2.82
C LEU A 31 2.38 -4.44 -2.83
N TRP A 32 1.83 -5.06 -1.80
CA TRP A 32 1.76 -6.51 -1.69
C TRP A 32 0.91 -7.14 -2.80
N GLY A 33 -0.26 -6.56 -3.10
CA GLY A 33 -1.12 -7.02 -4.19
C GLY A 33 -0.43 -6.88 -5.55
N HIS A 34 0.21 -5.74 -5.80
CA HIS A 34 0.92 -5.45 -7.05
C HIS A 34 2.12 -6.38 -7.28
N ILE A 35 2.96 -6.56 -6.26
CA ILE A 35 4.15 -7.42 -6.32
C ILE A 35 3.73 -8.88 -6.51
N LYS A 36 2.74 -9.38 -5.75
CA LYS A 36 2.25 -10.75 -5.91
C LYS A 36 1.72 -11.02 -7.31
N GLY A 37 0.96 -10.08 -7.88
CA GLY A 37 0.42 -10.20 -9.23
C GLY A 37 1.52 -10.40 -10.29
N GLN A 38 2.66 -9.73 -10.13
CA GLN A 38 3.80 -9.88 -11.05
C GLN A 38 4.61 -11.15 -10.79
N ILE A 39 4.92 -11.46 -9.53
CA ILE A 39 5.72 -12.64 -9.18
C ILE A 39 5.01 -13.92 -9.60
N TYR A 40 3.72 -14.03 -9.28
CA TYR A 40 2.93 -15.24 -9.44
C TYR A 40 2.09 -15.26 -10.72
N ALA A 41 2.27 -14.30 -11.64
CA ALA A 41 1.70 -14.36 -12.99
C ALA A 41 2.05 -15.69 -13.69
N THR A 42 3.25 -16.22 -13.39
CA THR A 42 3.62 -17.60 -13.68
C THR A 42 4.32 -18.21 -12.46
N PRO A 43 4.29 -19.53 -12.24
CA PRO A 43 5.03 -20.15 -11.15
C PRO A 43 6.55 -19.93 -11.33
N PRO A 44 7.26 -19.37 -10.33
CA PRO A 44 8.71 -19.22 -10.41
C PRO A 44 9.38 -20.60 -10.25
N PRO A 45 10.21 -21.04 -11.21
CA PRO A 45 10.81 -22.37 -11.20
C PRO A 45 11.97 -22.51 -10.20
N THR A 46 12.56 -21.39 -9.77
CA THR A 46 13.70 -21.39 -8.83
C THR A 46 13.63 -20.22 -7.85
N LEU A 47 14.33 -20.36 -6.72
CA LEU A 47 14.51 -19.28 -5.74
C LEU A 47 15.19 -18.05 -6.36
N GLN A 48 16.13 -18.26 -7.30
CA GLN A 48 16.82 -17.17 -7.97
C GLN A 48 15.85 -16.37 -8.86
N ASP A 49 14.99 -17.07 -9.60
CA ASP A 49 13.96 -16.42 -10.42
C ASP A 49 12.95 -15.66 -9.54
N LEU A 50 12.53 -16.24 -8.41
CA LEU A 50 11.69 -15.55 -7.43
C LEU A 50 12.33 -14.24 -6.94
N ARG A 51 13.61 -14.27 -6.54
CA ARG A 51 14.35 -13.07 -6.10
C ARG A 51 14.46 -12.00 -7.20
N ARG A 52 14.72 -12.44 -8.43
CA ARG A 52 14.76 -11.54 -9.60
C ARG A 52 13.41 -10.87 -9.80
N ARG A 53 12.32 -11.64 -9.84
CA ARG A 53 10.95 -11.11 -10.00
C ARG A 53 10.53 -10.16 -8.90
N ILE A 54 10.90 -10.42 -7.64
CA ILE A 54 10.67 -9.47 -6.54
C ILE A 54 11.36 -8.14 -6.85
N THR A 55 12.62 -8.18 -7.28
CA THR A 55 13.41 -6.98 -7.59
C THR A 55 12.81 -6.23 -8.78
N ASP A 56 12.47 -6.94 -9.85
CA ASP A 56 11.86 -6.37 -11.06
C ASP A 56 10.49 -5.76 -10.77
N ALA A 57 9.66 -6.43 -9.97
CA ALA A 57 8.35 -5.94 -9.56
C ALA A 57 8.45 -4.69 -8.67
N CYS A 58 9.47 -4.59 -7.82
CA CYS A 58 9.74 -3.37 -7.07
C CYS A 58 10.22 -2.24 -8.00
N ALA A 59 11.08 -2.54 -8.97
CA ALA A 59 11.58 -1.57 -9.93
C ALA A 59 10.51 -1.07 -10.92
N SER A 60 9.46 -1.87 -11.17
CA SER A 60 8.35 -1.49 -12.05
C SER A 60 7.35 -0.53 -11.40
N VAL A 61 7.46 -0.28 -10.09
CA VAL A 61 6.63 0.72 -9.40
C VAL A 61 7.01 2.13 -9.88
N THR A 62 6.11 2.74 -10.63
CA THR A 62 6.32 4.08 -11.20
C THR A 62 5.89 5.19 -10.23
N SER A 63 6.43 6.40 -10.42
CA SER A 63 5.98 7.59 -9.68
C SER A 63 4.48 7.85 -9.85
N ALA A 64 3.90 7.57 -11.02
CA ALA A 64 2.47 7.71 -11.26
C ALA A 64 1.64 6.79 -10.37
N MET A 65 2.09 5.55 -10.18
CA MET A 65 1.44 4.61 -9.26
C MET A 65 1.53 5.10 -7.81
N LEU A 66 2.68 5.64 -7.40
CA LEU A 66 2.85 6.22 -6.06
C LEU A 66 1.94 7.44 -5.83
N HIS A 67 1.77 8.30 -6.84
CA HIS A 67 0.80 9.40 -6.76
C HIS A 67 -0.65 8.90 -6.63
N ASN A 68 -1.01 7.81 -7.30
CA ASN A 68 -2.33 7.20 -7.14
C ASN A 68 -2.52 6.65 -5.72
N VAL A 69 -1.50 5.96 -5.19
CA VAL A 69 -1.49 5.46 -3.81
C VAL A 69 -1.65 6.59 -2.81
N GLN A 70 -0.98 7.73 -3.02
CA GLN A 70 -1.13 8.90 -2.15
C GLN A 70 -2.57 9.42 -2.12
N ARG A 71 -3.23 9.51 -3.28
CA ARG A 71 -4.66 9.89 -3.35
C ARG A 71 -5.55 8.85 -2.67
N GLU A 72 -5.23 7.57 -2.82
CA GLU A 72 -5.98 6.48 -2.19
C GLU A 72 -5.88 6.53 -0.66
N ILE A 73 -4.70 6.87 -0.11
CA ILE A 73 -4.52 7.09 1.34
C ILE A 73 -5.47 8.18 1.82
N GLN A 74 -5.51 9.33 1.12
CA GLN A 74 -6.39 10.44 1.49
C GLN A 74 -7.86 10.03 1.46
N SER A 75 -8.27 9.31 0.42
CA SER A 75 -9.63 8.75 0.30
C SER A 75 -9.96 7.79 1.46
N ARG A 76 -9.06 6.86 1.77
CA ARG A 76 -9.21 5.90 2.87
C ARG A 76 -9.30 6.59 4.23
N VAL A 77 -8.47 7.60 4.50
CA VAL A 77 -8.57 8.41 5.72
C VAL A 77 -9.94 9.08 5.82
N GLN A 78 -10.44 9.66 4.72
CA GLN A 78 -11.76 10.28 4.70
C GLN A 78 -12.88 9.26 4.96
N MET A 79 -12.79 8.06 4.38
CA MET A 79 -13.74 6.98 4.64
C MET A 79 -13.70 6.51 6.10
N CYS A 80 -12.53 6.37 6.72
CA CYS A 80 -12.41 6.09 8.16
C CYS A 80 -13.19 7.11 8.99
N ILE A 81 -13.05 8.40 8.66
CA ILE A 81 -13.73 9.49 9.38
C ILE A 81 -15.25 9.37 9.22
N VAL A 82 -15.74 9.14 8.00
CA VAL A 82 -17.18 8.96 7.71
C VAL A 82 -17.74 7.73 8.41
N ALA A 83 -16.97 6.65 8.45
CA ALA A 83 -17.33 5.41 9.14
C ALA A 83 -17.18 5.50 10.67
N ASN A 84 -16.79 6.66 11.23
CA ASN A 84 -16.50 6.83 12.65
C ASN A 84 -15.50 5.77 13.20
N GLY A 85 -14.54 5.36 12.37
CA GLY A 85 -13.54 4.34 12.71
C GLY A 85 -14.00 2.88 12.55
N GLU A 86 -15.22 2.62 12.08
CA GLU A 86 -15.69 1.28 11.72
C GLU A 86 -14.99 0.75 10.45
N HIS A 87 -15.06 -0.57 10.23
CA HIS A 87 -14.50 -1.21 9.05
C HIS A 87 -15.26 -0.78 7.79
N PHE A 88 -14.52 -0.44 6.74
CA PHE A 88 -15.07 -0.12 5.42
C PHE A 88 -14.31 -0.93 4.37
N GLU A 89 -15.03 -1.73 3.59
CA GLU A 89 -14.45 -2.37 2.40
C GLU A 89 -14.69 -1.48 1.19
N GLN A 90 -13.63 -1.18 0.44
CA GLN A 90 -13.75 -0.56 -0.88
C GLN A 90 -14.16 -1.63 -1.88
N TYR A 91 -15.44 -1.65 -2.28
CA TYR A 91 -15.84 -2.31 -3.52
C TYR A 91 -15.08 -1.65 -4.68
N LYS A 92 -14.36 -2.47 -5.44
CA LYS A 92 -13.69 -2.08 -6.68
C LYS A 92 -14.49 -2.60 -7.87
#